data_AF-A0A2D6JJB6-F1
#
_entry.id   AF-A0A2D6JJB6-F1
#
_cell.length_a   1.000
_cell.length_b   1.000
_cell.length_c   1.000
_cell.angle_alpha   90.00
_cell.angle_beta   90.00
_cell.angle_gamma   90.00
#
_symmetry.space_group_name_H-M   'P 1'
#
loop_
_entity.id
_entity.type
_entity.pdbx_description
1 polymer ?
#
loop_
_entity_poly.entity_id
_entity_poly.type
_entity_poly.pdbx_seq_one_letter_code
_entity_poly.pdbx_strand_id
1 'polypeptide(L)'
;MLKHQILLFFLSTSLSPILPAETEGKFIEECQTCGMLEYEEPKSEVLDQIKKDFIYLDSKLLRNHLNPNTNKDFCRLEPEKSTELCKPFIGSDKCNQPPYLSEFAKGDRKLSFLASAHKTAKSDNLSTRNAIDDLVRKKNTDVVAVLEGFPVDFKVTKQVLGQIKDCKRKNWKGRKCYEGLYALSKSLDEGIPFKGGEPKAKTISNHLESKKYSKWDIHAFFCIRNLLEKKFSDIKSYETELKNKCGLSSKKDIDDFNDWVSSKTDGKFNYKHIRRSLTEPKEDGGTELNKMAFETDIVRELSYIDTLQDLLNENKDVTLVLGEGHMIKHRKVLESAFTKRLDTCF
;
A
#
# COMPACT_ATOMS: atom_id res chain seq x y z
N MET A 1 25.70 -16.46 14.80
CA MET A 1 25.95 -15.03 14.49
C MET A 1 26.24 -14.83 13.00
N LEU A 2 27.37 -15.30 12.45
CA LEU A 2 27.71 -15.11 11.02
C LEU A 2 26.72 -15.77 10.04
N LYS A 3 26.20 -16.97 10.34
CA LYS A 3 25.17 -17.66 9.53
C LYS A 3 23.80 -16.95 9.51
N HIS A 4 23.46 -16.18 10.55
CA HIS A 4 22.20 -15.43 10.61
C HIS A 4 22.27 -14.12 9.80
N GLN A 5 23.44 -13.47 9.75
CA GLN A 5 23.64 -12.27 8.95
C GLN A 5 23.67 -12.56 7.44
N ILE A 6 24.22 -13.72 7.04
CA ILE A 6 24.20 -14.16 5.63
C ILE A 6 22.76 -14.50 5.19
N LEU A 7 21.94 -15.13 6.04
CA LEU A 7 20.54 -15.44 5.72
C LEU A 7 19.67 -14.18 5.58
N LEU A 8 19.88 -13.18 6.44
CA LEU A 8 19.24 -11.87 6.34
C LEU A 8 19.70 -11.07 5.10
N PHE A 9 20.97 -11.23 4.70
CA PHE A 9 21.50 -10.64 3.46
C PHE A 9 20.88 -11.28 2.20
N PHE A 10 20.63 -12.60 2.23
CA PHE A 10 19.88 -13.26 1.16
C PHE A 10 18.40 -12.85 1.17
N LEU A 11 17.76 -12.66 2.32
CA LEU A 11 16.37 -12.17 2.40
C LEU A 11 16.21 -10.71 1.93
N SER A 12 17.21 -9.85 2.14
CA SER A 12 17.18 -8.45 1.67
C SER A 12 17.56 -8.28 0.19
N THR A 13 18.33 -9.20 -0.38
CA THR A 13 18.75 -9.17 -1.80
C THR A 13 17.92 -10.08 -2.71
N SER A 14 17.17 -11.04 -2.16
CA SER A 14 16.25 -11.90 -2.93
C SER A 14 14.86 -11.27 -3.18
N LEU A 15 14.62 -10.06 -2.68
CA LEU A 15 13.32 -9.37 -2.75
C LEU A 15 13.46 -7.86 -3.06
N SER A 16 14.23 -7.46 -4.08
CA SER A 16 14.04 -6.22 -4.89
C SER A 16 15.26 -5.93 -5.78
N PRO A 17 15.09 -5.60 -7.08
CA PRO A 17 16.19 -5.15 -7.94
C PRO A 17 16.49 -3.65 -7.76
N ILE A 18 16.46 -3.12 -6.53
CA ILE A 18 16.76 -1.70 -6.27
C ILE A 18 17.56 -1.56 -4.97
N LEU A 19 18.87 -1.77 -5.06
CA LEU A 19 19.81 -1.23 -4.09
C LEU A 19 19.99 0.29 -4.37
N PRO A 20 20.08 1.16 -3.35
CA PRO A 20 20.41 2.57 -3.54
C PRO A 20 21.84 2.75 -4.10
N ALA A 21 22.00 3.62 -5.10
CA ALA A 21 23.27 3.94 -5.76
C ALA A 21 24.41 4.42 -4.82
N GLU A 22 24.10 4.86 -3.59
CA GLU A 22 25.12 5.27 -2.62
C GLU A 22 25.81 4.08 -1.93
N THR A 23 25.21 2.90 -1.97
CA THR A 23 25.84 1.63 -1.52
C THR A 23 26.71 0.98 -2.61
N GLU A 24 26.52 1.33 -3.89
CA GLU A 24 27.39 0.88 -4.99
C GLU A 24 28.80 1.44 -4.85
N GLY A 25 28.95 2.72 -4.51
CA GLY A 25 30.27 3.38 -4.48
C GLY A 25 31.25 2.84 -3.43
N LYS A 26 30.78 2.21 -2.35
CA LYS A 26 31.64 1.61 -1.31
C LYS A 26 31.88 0.12 -1.47
N PHE A 27 31.02 -0.60 -2.18
CA PHE A 27 31.21 -2.04 -2.45
C PHE A 27 32.04 -2.30 -3.72
N ILE A 28 32.16 -1.33 -4.63
CA ILE A 28 32.91 -1.47 -5.88
C ILE A 28 34.44 -1.41 -5.69
N GLU A 29 34.95 -0.83 -4.59
CA GLU A 29 36.41 -0.80 -4.35
C GLU A 29 37.00 -2.14 -3.89
N GLU A 30 36.19 -3.12 -3.44
CA GLU A 30 36.72 -4.38 -2.88
C GLU A 30 36.44 -5.66 -3.70
N CYS A 31 35.88 -5.59 -4.91
CA CYS A 31 35.69 -6.80 -5.72
C CYS A 31 35.84 -6.59 -7.23
N GLN A 32 37.07 -6.30 -7.67
CA GLN A 32 37.43 -6.24 -9.09
C GLN A 32 37.52 -7.61 -9.81
N THR A 33 37.11 -8.71 -9.16
CA THR A 33 37.26 -10.08 -9.70
C THR A 33 35.98 -10.93 -9.73
N CYS A 34 34.82 -10.43 -9.28
CA CYS A 34 33.58 -11.17 -9.42
C CYS A 34 32.84 -10.72 -10.68
N GLY A 35 32.75 -11.62 -11.69
CA GLY A 35 31.91 -11.44 -12.86
C GLY A 35 30.43 -11.28 -12.48
N MET A 36 29.59 -10.87 -13.45
CA MET A 36 28.14 -10.73 -13.26
C MET A 36 27.58 -11.97 -12.55
N LEU A 37 27.06 -11.77 -11.33
CA LEU A 37 26.33 -12.81 -10.61
C LEU A 37 24.99 -13.02 -11.33
N GLU A 38 24.88 -14.11 -12.08
CA GLU A 38 23.59 -14.64 -12.51
C GLU A 38 22.80 -15.04 -11.24
N TYR A 39 21.58 -14.53 -11.12
CA TYR A 39 20.67 -14.90 -10.05
C TYR A 39 20.16 -16.32 -10.30
N GLU A 40 20.54 -17.26 -9.45
CA GLU A 40 19.89 -18.57 -9.34
C GLU A 40 18.89 -18.53 -8.17
N GLU A 41 17.62 -18.89 -8.43
CA GLU A 41 16.63 -19.10 -7.35
C GLU A 41 17.22 -20.12 -6.34
N PRO A 42 17.06 -19.90 -5.01
CA PRO A 42 17.56 -20.85 -4.02
C PRO A 42 17.01 -22.25 -4.28
N LYS A 43 17.87 -23.28 -4.15
CA LYS A 43 17.46 -24.69 -4.25
C LYS A 43 16.22 -24.95 -3.39
N SER A 44 15.27 -25.73 -3.91
CA SER A 44 13.94 -25.95 -3.31
C SER A 44 13.99 -26.27 -1.81
N GLU A 45 14.95 -27.09 -1.38
CA GLU A 45 15.14 -27.50 0.01
C GLU A 45 15.44 -26.32 0.96
N VAL A 46 16.17 -25.30 0.51
CA VAL A 46 16.47 -24.09 1.30
C VAL A 46 15.21 -23.23 1.44
N LEU A 47 14.45 -23.11 0.36
CA LEU A 47 13.21 -22.34 0.33
C LEU A 47 12.15 -22.99 1.22
N ASP A 48 12.08 -24.31 1.24
CA ASP A 48 11.19 -25.09 2.11
C ASP A 48 11.55 -24.92 3.59
N GLN A 49 12.85 -24.89 3.91
CA GLN A 49 13.31 -24.65 5.27
C GLN A 49 13.01 -23.21 5.73
N ILE A 50 13.21 -22.20 4.88
CA ILE A 50 12.82 -20.80 5.17
C ILE A 50 11.31 -20.72 5.43
N LYS A 51 10.50 -21.35 4.57
CA LYS A 51 9.04 -21.41 4.74
C LYS A 51 8.63 -22.14 6.01
N LYS A 52 9.46 -23.00 6.58
CA LYS A 52 9.18 -23.66 7.86
C LYS A 52 9.49 -22.75 9.05
N ASP A 53 10.63 -22.07 8.99
CA ASP A 53 11.19 -21.33 10.13
C ASP A 53 10.68 -19.88 10.23
N PHE A 54 10.19 -19.30 9.12
CA PHE A 54 9.76 -17.91 9.02
C PHE A 54 8.35 -17.75 8.48
N ILE A 55 7.77 -16.56 8.66
CA ILE A 55 6.68 -16.12 7.82
C ILE A 55 7.28 -15.66 6.49
N TYR A 56 6.88 -16.33 5.42
CA TYR A 56 7.28 -16.02 4.05
C TYR A 56 6.04 -15.61 3.26
N LEU A 57 5.99 -14.34 2.87
CA LEU A 57 4.93 -13.78 2.06
C LEU A 57 5.42 -13.73 0.61
N ASP A 58 4.93 -14.65 -0.22
CA ASP A 58 5.37 -14.81 -1.59
C ASP A 58 4.95 -13.62 -2.48
N SER A 59 5.92 -12.75 -2.79
CA SER A 59 5.72 -11.57 -3.63
C SER A 59 5.45 -11.90 -5.10
N LYS A 60 5.89 -13.09 -5.59
CA LYS A 60 5.58 -13.59 -6.94
C LYS A 60 4.13 -14.04 -6.99
N LEU A 61 3.66 -14.74 -5.95
CA LEU A 61 2.25 -15.07 -5.78
C LEU A 61 1.38 -13.80 -5.70
N LEU A 62 1.82 -12.76 -4.98
CA LEU A 62 1.14 -11.47 -4.95
C LEU A 62 1.02 -10.87 -6.35
N ARG A 63 2.14 -10.76 -7.09
CA ARG A 63 2.16 -10.19 -8.45
C ARG A 63 1.22 -10.93 -9.40
N ASN A 64 1.25 -12.27 -9.35
CA ASN A 64 0.34 -13.10 -10.15
C ASN A 64 -1.13 -12.92 -9.73
N HIS A 65 -1.38 -12.63 -8.45
CA HIS A 65 -2.72 -12.37 -7.95
C HIS A 65 -3.24 -10.98 -8.32
N LEU A 66 -2.36 -9.98 -8.36
CA LEU A 66 -2.66 -8.61 -8.78
C LEU A 66 -2.88 -8.48 -10.29
N ASN A 67 -2.36 -9.41 -11.09
CA ASN A 67 -2.55 -9.42 -12.53
C ASN A 67 -3.96 -9.95 -12.91
N PRO A 68 -4.86 -9.10 -13.44
CA PRO A 68 -6.21 -9.51 -13.84
C PRO A 68 -6.27 -10.57 -14.95
N ASN A 69 -5.23 -10.74 -15.76
CA ASN A 69 -5.19 -11.76 -16.82
C ASN A 69 -4.91 -13.16 -16.30
N THR A 70 -4.11 -13.28 -15.24
CA THR A 70 -3.83 -14.56 -14.58
C THR A 70 -4.85 -14.90 -13.50
N ASN A 71 -5.67 -13.93 -13.11
CA ASN A 71 -6.64 -14.11 -12.03
C ASN A 71 -8.04 -13.68 -12.48
N LYS A 72 -8.77 -14.61 -13.11
CA LYS A 72 -10.21 -14.44 -13.45
C LYS A 72 -11.09 -14.21 -12.21
N ASP A 73 -10.57 -14.49 -11.02
CA ASP A 73 -11.22 -14.26 -9.72
C ASP A 73 -10.89 -12.88 -9.14
N PHE A 74 -10.00 -12.10 -9.77
CA PHE A 74 -9.74 -10.72 -9.35
C PHE A 74 -10.98 -9.91 -9.72
N CYS A 75 -11.86 -9.75 -8.75
CA CYS A 75 -13.04 -8.92 -8.81
C CYS A 75 -12.79 -7.71 -9.70
N ARG A 76 -13.39 -7.72 -10.90
CA ARG A 76 -13.38 -6.57 -11.78
C ARG A 76 -13.76 -5.38 -10.93
N LEU A 77 -12.84 -4.43 -10.81
CA LEU A 77 -12.95 -3.17 -10.08
C LEU A 77 -14.00 -2.29 -10.79
N GLU A 78 -15.24 -2.76 -10.91
CA GLU A 78 -16.40 -1.94 -11.20
C GLU A 78 -17.15 -1.76 -9.87
N PRO A 79 -17.03 -0.60 -9.23
CA PRO A 79 -17.61 -0.33 -7.91
C PRO A 79 -19.12 -0.57 -7.84
N GLU A 80 -19.82 -0.54 -8.98
CA GLU A 80 -21.28 -0.70 -9.06
C GLU A 80 -21.72 -2.17 -9.13
N LYS A 81 -20.81 -3.13 -9.35
CA LYS A 81 -21.10 -4.58 -9.44
C LYS A 81 -20.25 -5.46 -8.52
N SER A 82 -19.35 -4.88 -7.74
CA SER A 82 -18.41 -5.60 -6.87
C SER A 82 -19.11 -6.43 -5.77
N THR A 83 -20.31 -6.06 -5.35
CA THR A 83 -21.02 -6.71 -4.24
C THR A 83 -21.61 -8.08 -4.57
N GLU A 84 -21.79 -8.43 -5.85
CA GLU A 84 -22.31 -9.75 -6.26
C GLU A 84 -21.22 -10.72 -6.71
N LEU A 85 -20.18 -10.22 -7.38
CA LEU A 85 -19.06 -11.04 -7.88
C LEU A 85 -17.97 -11.31 -6.82
N CYS A 86 -17.89 -10.49 -5.76
CA CYS A 86 -16.94 -10.68 -4.66
C CYS A 86 -17.52 -11.38 -3.42
N LYS A 87 -18.75 -11.91 -3.48
CA LYS A 87 -19.36 -12.64 -2.35
C LYS A 87 -18.48 -13.75 -1.75
N PRO A 88 -17.65 -14.49 -2.51
CA PRO A 88 -16.72 -15.47 -1.90
C PRO A 88 -15.50 -14.85 -1.20
N PHE A 89 -15.21 -13.57 -1.47
CA PHE A 89 -13.98 -12.88 -1.07
C PHE A 89 -14.18 -11.85 0.05
N ILE A 90 -15.41 -11.33 0.22
CA ILE A 90 -15.80 -10.47 1.33
C ILE A 90 -16.09 -11.37 2.54
N GLY A 91 -15.04 -11.70 3.30
CA GLY A 91 -15.13 -12.59 4.47
C GLY A 91 -15.51 -14.04 4.12
N SER A 92 -15.47 -14.92 5.11
CA SER A 92 -16.32 -16.12 5.08
C SER A 92 -17.79 -15.72 4.82
N ASP A 93 -18.66 -16.67 4.42
CA ASP A 93 -20.11 -16.50 4.19
C ASP A 93 -20.89 -15.74 5.30
N LYS A 94 -20.24 -15.42 6.43
CA LYS A 94 -20.75 -14.70 7.60
C LYS A 94 -20.44 -13.20 7.64
N CYS A 95 -19.34 -12.69 7.06
CA CYS A 95 -18.92 -11.29 7.19
C CYS A 95 -19.02 -10.52 5.86
N ASN A 96 -20.24 -10.19 5.44
CA ASN A 96 -20.49 -9.59 4.11
C ASN A 96 -20.18 -8.09 4.01
N GLN A 97 -19.72 -7.43 5.09
CA GLN A 97 -19.40 -6.00 5.08
C GLN A 97 -18.26 -5.65 6.05
N PRO A 98 -17.41 -4.67 5.69
CA PRO A 98 -16.41 -4.12 6.59
C PRO A 98 -17.03 -3.18 7.65
N PRO A 99 -16.36 -3.00 8.81
CA PRO A 99 -15.08 -3.60 9.15
C PRO A 99 -15.23 -5.05 9.62
N TYR A 100 -14.24 -5.89 9.29
CA TYR A 100 -14.12 -7.25 9.83
C TYR A 100 -12.65 -7.54 10.15
N LEU A 101 -12.42 -8.47 11.08
CA LEU A 101 -11.10 -8.92 11.48
C LEU A 101 -10.85 -10.32 10.88
N SER A 102 -9.73 -10.47 10.17
CA SER A 102 -9.19 -11.77 9.78
C SER A 102 -7.92 -12.04 10.58
N GLU A 103 -7.97 -13.07 11.41
CA GLU A 103 -6.85 -13.53 12.23
C GLU A 103 -6.14 -14.69 11.55
N PHE A 104 -4.82 -14.57 11.40
CA PHE A 104 -3.96 -15.61 10.85
C PHE A 104 -2.96 -16.08 11.90
N ALA A 105 -2.64 -17.37 11.93
CA ALA A 105 -1.67 -17.91 12.87
C ALA A 105 -0.80 -19.04 12.28
N LYS A 106 0.46 -19.06 12.70
CA LYS A 106 1.44 -20.12 12.41
C LYS A 106 2.47 -20.18 13.52
N GLY A 107 2.55 -21.32 14.20
CA GLY A 107 3.39 -21.45 15.38
C GLY A 107 2.95 -20.46 16.47
N ASP A 108 3.88 -19.67 16.98
CA ASP A 108 3.62 -18.61 17.96
C ASP A 108 3.39 -17.23 17.32
N ARG A 109 3.38 -17.14 15.98
CA ARG A 109 3.15 -15.89 15.24
C ARG A 109 1.67 -15.73 14.89
N LYS A 110 1.15 -14.52 15.10
CA LYS A 110 -0.23 -14.13 14.79
C LYS A 110 -0.28 -12.79 14.05
N LEU A 111 -1.21 -12.71 13.11
CA LEU A 111 -1.60 -11.49 12.42
C LEU A 111 -3.09 -11.22 12.67
N SER A 112 -3.41 -10.06 13.22
CA SER A 112 -4.77 -9.53 13.29
C SER A 112 -4.97 -8.51 12.18
N PHE A 113 -5.55 -8.90 11.04
CA PHE A 113 -5.84 -8.00 9.92
C PHE A 113 -7.24 -7.39 10.08
N LEU A 114 -7.32 -6.11 10.45
CA LEU A 114 -8.55 -5.34 10.43
C LEU A 114 -8.79 -4.75 9.04
N ALA A 115 -9.69 -5.38 8.29
CA ALA A 115 -10.16 -4.89 6.99
C ALA A 115 -11.14 -3.73 7.22
N SER A 116 -10.69 -2.49 6.99
CA SER A 116 -11.46 -1.29 7.26
C SER A 116 -12.40 -0.92 6.10
N ALA A 117 -13.54 -0.30 6.45
CA ALA A 117 -14.61 0.03 5.50
C ALA A 117 -14.35 1.29 4.65
N HIS A 118 -13.28 2.04 4.93
CA HIS A 118 -12.95 3.32 4.28
C HIS A 118 -14.17 4.25 4.07
N LYS A 119 -15.10 4.28 5.04
CA LYS A 119 -16.30 5.12 4.94
C LYS A 119 -15.92 6.59 5.19
N THR A 120 -16.18 7.45 4.21
CA THR A 120 -15.98 8.90 4.39
C THR A 120 -16.87 9.44 5.51
N ALA A 121 -16.35 10.42 6.25
CA ALA A 121 -16.87 10.96 7.52
C ALA A 121 -18.33 11.49 7.57
N LYS A 122 -19.16 11.30 6.53
CA LYS A 122 -20.60 11.58 6.60
C LYS A 122 -21.38 10.49 7.33
N SER A 123 -20.89 9.24 7.32
CA SER A 123 -21.36 8.17 8.19
C SER A 123 -20.30 7.94 9.26
N ASP A 124 -20.70 7.90 10.52
CA ASP A 124 -19.79 7.60 11.63
C ASP A 124 -18.94 6.35 11.32
N ASN A 125 -17.62 6.52 11.20
CA ASN A 125 -16.66 5.40 11.11
C ASN A 125 -16.48 4.76 12.52
N LEU A 126 -17.57 4.70 13.29
CA LEU A 126 -17.59 4.27 14.67
C LEU A 126 -17.31 2.78 14.78
N SER A 127 -17.80 1.95 13.85
CA SER A 127 -17.50 0.52 13.83
C SER A 127 -16.00 0.24 13.67
N THR A 128 -15.33 0.87 12.70
CA THR A 128 -13.87 0.69 12.51
C THR A 128 -13.09 1.18 13.73
N ARG A 129 -13.50 2.31 14.33
CA ARG A 129 -12.86 2.82 15.54
C ARG A 129 -13.06 1.90 16.74
N ASN A 130 -14.26 1.34 16.92
CA ASN A 130 -14.53 0.37 17.97
C ASN A 130 -13.68 -0.90 17.77
N ALA A 131 -13.57 -1.39 16.54
CA ALA A 131 -12.70 -2.52 16.22
C ALA A 131 -11.21 -2.21 16.52
N ILE A 132 -10.74 -1.00 16.21
CA ILE A 132 -9.37 -0.56 16.58
C ILE A 132 -9.23 -0.50 18.10
N ASP A 133 -10.21 0.06 18.83
CA ASP A 133 -10.20 0.08 20.29
C ASP A 133 -10.09 -1.34 20.84
N ASP A 134 -10.88 -2.29 20.33
CA ASP A 134 -10.85 -3.68 20.79
C ASP A 134 -9.51 -4.34 20.52
N LEU A 135 -8.91 -4.12 19.34
CA LEU A 135 -7.62 -4.72 18.98
C LEU A 135 -6.47 -4.15 19.81
N VAL A 136 -6.42 -2.82 19.94
CA VAL A 136 -5.31 -2.15 20.63
C VAL A 136 -5.42 -2.31 22.15
N ARG A 137 -6.64 -2.25 22.72
CA ARG A 137 -6.84 -2.40 24.18
C ARG A 137 -6.68 -3.81 24.69
N LYS A 138 -6.83 -4.83 23.84
CA LYS A 138 -6.62 -6.24 24.24
C LYS A 138 -5.16 -6.50 24.66
N LYS A 139 -4.22 -5.57 24.45
CA LYS A 139 -2.80 -5.61 24.88
C LYS A 139 -2.04 -6.89 24.51
N ASN A 140 -2.55 -7.62 23.53
CA ASN A 140 -1.94 -8.84 23.02
C ASN A 140 -1.27 -8.60 21.67
N THR A 141 -0.86 -7.35 21.38
CA THR A 141 -0.17 -6.99 20.14
C THR A 141 1.15 -6.32 20.48
N ASP A 142 2.20 -6.79 19.82
CA ASP A 142 3.55 -6.25 19.97
C ASP A 142 3.74 -4.97 19.15
N VAL A 143 3.04 -4.89 18.01
CA VAL A 143 3.14 -3.76 17.07
C VAL A 143 1.81 -3.54 16.33
N VAL A 144 1.49 -2.28 16.10
CA VAL A 144 0.40 -1.86 15.21
C VAL A 144 0.97 -1.34 13.90
N ALA A 145 0.58 -1.95 12.80
CA ALA A 145 0.91 -1.52 11.45
C ALA A 145 -0.30 -0.84 10.79
N VAL A 146 -0.07 0.33 10.20
CA VAL A 146 -1.00 0.96 9.25
C VAL A 146 -0.20 1.20 7.99
N LEU A 147 -0.34 0.31 7.02
CA LEU A 147 0.54 0.32 5.85
C LEU A 147 0.17 1.42 4.85
N GLU A 148 -1.10 1.83 4.81
CA GLU A 148 -1.58 2.93 3.95
C GLU A 148 -1.49 4.29 4.65
N GLY A 149 -1.01 5.31 3.92
CA GLY A 149 -1.05 6.71 4.36
C GLY A 149 0.11 7.14 5.29
N PHE A 150 0.90 6.20 5.80
CA PHE A 150 2.14 6.48 6.53
C PHE A 150 3.34 5.80 5.84
N PRO A 151 4.45 6.52 5.59
CA PRO A 151 5.61 5.95 4.92
C PRO A 151 6.32 4.88 5.76
N VAL A 152 7.08 4.00 5.11
CA VAL A 152 7.88 2.94 5.76
C VAL A 152 8.86 3.45 6.83
N ASP A 153 9.35 4.68 6.67
CA ASP A 153 10.25 5.36 7.59
C ASP A 153 9.54 6.45 8.41
N PHE A 154 8.22 6.34 8.54
CA PHE A 154 7.40 7.30 9.28
C PHE A 154 7.93 7.51 10.71
N LYS A 155 8.07 8.79 11.06
CA LYS A 155 8.35 9.23 12.43
C LYS A 155 7.26 10.18 12.87
N VAL A 156 6.81 10.01 14.11
CA VAL A 156 5.79 10.89 14.68
C VAL A 156 6.33 12.30 14.78
N THR A 157 5.67 13.25 14.11
CA THR A 157 6.06 14.66 14.08
C THR A 157 5.12 15.51 14.94
N LYS A 158 5.56 16.72 15.31
CA LYS A 158 4.69 17.71 15.99
C LYS A 158 3.41 18.01 15.22
N GLN A 159 3.47 18.00 13.89
CA GLN A 159 2.30 18.23 13.03
C GLN A 159 1.28 17.10 13.18
N VAL A 160 1.72 15.84 13.15
CA VAL A 160 0.83 14.68 13.34
C VAL A 160 0.22 14.69 14.74
N LEU A 161 1.01 14.99 15.78
CA LEU A 161 0.50 15.13 17.15
C LEU A 161 -0.55 16.24 17.27
N GLY A 162 -0.33 17.38 16.59
CA GLY A 162 -1.31 18.45 16.50
C GLY A 162 -2.62 17.99 15.84
N GLN A 163 -2.52 17.22 14.75
CA GLN A 163 -3.70 16.66 14.07
C GLN A 163 -4.45 15.67 14.96
N ILE A 164 -3.75 14.80 15.69
CA ILE A 164 -4.37 13.89 16.66
C ILE A 164 -5.09 14.68 17.75
N LYS A 165 -4.47 15.72 18.31
CA LYS A 165 -5.10 16.59 19.33
C LYS A 165 -6.36 17.25 18.80
N ASP A 166 -6.33 17.75 17.56
CA ASP A 166 -7.50 18.33 16.90
C ASP A 166 -8.61 17.31 16.67
N CYS A 167 -8.27 16.08 16.28
CA CYS A 167 -9.23 15.00 16.14
C CYS A 167 -9.84 14.59 17.48
N LYS A 168 -9.04 14.45 18.54
CA LYS A 168 -9.53 14.17 19.91
C LYS A 168 -10.54 15.24 20.35
N ARG A 169 -10.22 16.54 20.17
CA ARG A 169 -11.12 17.65 20.50
C ARG A 169 -12.46 17.61 19.74
N LYS A 170 -12.47 17.06 18.53
CA LYS A 170 -13.67 16.91 17.70
C LYS A 170 -14.36 15.55 17.89
N ASN A 171 -14.00 14.77 18.91
CA ASN A 171 -14.46 13.40 19.11
C ASN A 171 -14.28 12.54 17.85
N TRP A 172 -13.17 12.78 17.14
CA TRP A 172 -12.80 12.14 15.89
C TRP A 172 -13.83 12.31 14.77
N LYS A 173 -14.68 13.35 14.86
CA LYS A 173 -15.60 13.74 13.79
C LYS A 173 -14.86 14.64 12.79
N GLY A 174 -14.75 14.18 11.56
CA GLY A 174 -14.24 14.99 10.44
C GLY A 174 -13.39 14.20 9.45
N ARG A 175 -13.32 14.69 8.20
CA ARG A 175 -12.63 13.99 7.09
C ARG A 175 -11.14 13.77 7.32
N LYS A 176 -10.48 14.61 8.13
CA LYS A 176 -9.04 14.50 8.44
C LYS A 176 -8.74 13.51 9.59
N CYS A 177 -9.79 12.93 10.20
CA CYS A 177 -9.71 12.01 11.33
C CYS A 177 -10.00 10.58 10.84
N TYR A 178 -9.14 10.09 9.95
CA TYR A 178 -9.27 8.77 9.33
C TYR A 178 -8.76 7.65 10.26
N GLU A 179 -9.09 6.40 9.94
CA GLU A 179 -8.81 5.21 10.75
C GLU A 179 -7.32 4.99 11.03
N GLY A 180 -6.43 5.24 10.05
CA GLY A 180 -4.99 5.16 10.27
C GLY A 180 -4.49 6.13 11.35
N LEU A 181 -4.99 7.38 11.35
CA LEU A 181 -4.65 8.36 12.38
C LEU A 181 -5.22 7.95 13.76
N TYR A 182 -6.39 7.32 13.77
CA TYR A 182 -6.99 6.78 15.00
C TYR A 182 -6.14 5.65 15.59
N ALA A 183 -5.74 4.68 14.77
CA ALA A 183 -4.87 3.58 15.15
C ALA A 183 -3.53 4.08 15.69
N LEU A 184 -2.90 5.08 15.03
CA LEU A 184 -1.70 5.73 15.53
C LEU A 184 -1.93 6.36 16.92
N SER A 185 -3.01 7.12 17.10
CA SER A 185 -3.30 7.72 18.41
C SER A 185 -3.48 6.68 19.50
N LYS A 186 -4.13 5.55 19.22
CA LYS A 186 -4.35 4.49 20.20
C LYS A 186 -3.06 3.76 20.55
N SER A 187 -2.22 3.51 19.54
CA SER A 187 -0.90 2.92 19.73
C SER A 187 -0.03 3.81 20.63
N LEU A 188 -0.04 5.13 20.39
CA LEU A 188 0.67 6.10 21.22
C LEU A 188 0.14 6.17 22.65
N ASP A 189 -1.19 6.14 22.83
CA ASP A 189 -1.81 6.19 24.16
C ASP A 189 -1.48 4.93 25.00
N GLU A 190 -1.30 3.77 24.36
CA GLU A 190 -0.97 2.48 25.01
C GLU A 190 0.54 2.15 25.03
N GLY A 191 1.38 2.98 24.42
CA GLY A 191 2.83 2.75 24.34
C GLY A 191 3.24 1.61 23.40
N ILE A 192 2.40 1.27 22.43
CA ILE A 192 2.66 0.20 21.46
C ILE A 192 3.40 0.78 20.23
N PRO A 193 4.49 0.14 19.76
CA PRO A 193 5.17 0.50 18.53
C PRO A 193 4.22 0.61 17.33
N PHE A 194 4.49 1.57 16.45
CA PHE A 194 3.71 1.83 15.25
C PHE A 194 4.57 1.80 13.99
N LYS A 195 4.07 1.20 12.91
CA LYS A 195 4.77 1.10 11.62
C LYS A 195 3.89 1.52 10.45
N GLY A 196 4.44 2.35 9.56
CA GLY A 196 3.89 2.68 8.25
C GLY A 196 4.41 1.74 7.16
N GLY A 197 3.74 1.69 6.01
CA GLY A 197 4.08 0.81 4.88
C GLY A 197 4.15 1.49 3.52
N GLU A 198 3.78 2.78 3.43
CA GLU A 198 3.69 3.48 2.16
C GLU A 198 5.09 3.66 1.55
N PRO A 199 5.30 3.26 0.28
CA PRO A 199 6.58 3.45 -0.36
C PRO A 199 6.87 4.95 -0.53
N LYS A 200 8.15 5.30 -0.55
CA LYS A 200 8.57 6.67 -0.87
C LYS A 200 8.18 7.01 -2.31
N ALA A 201 7.83 8.27 -2.56
CA ALA A 201 7.55 8.75 -3.92
C ALA A 201 8.68 8.43 -4.90
N LYS A 202 9.94 8.54 -4.47
CA LYS A 202 11.13 8.17 -5.25
C LYS A 202 11.12 6.70 -5.71
N THR A 203 10.67 5.79 -4.84
CA THR A 203 10.58 4.35 -5.17
C THR A 203 9.57 4.13 -6.30
N ILE A 204 8.40 4.77 -6.21
CA ILE A 204 7.38 4.68 -7.27
C ILE A 204 7.89 5.32 -8.57
N SER A 205 8.51 6.49 -8.50
CA SER A 205 9.06 7.17 -9.69
C SER A 205 10.11 6.30 -10.39
N ASN A 206 11.07 5.73 -9.65
CA ASN A 206 12.09 4.84 -10.22
C ASN A 206 11.47 3.62 -10.92
N HIS A 207 10.42 3.04 -10.32
CA HIS A 207 9.68 1.93 -10.94
C HIS A 207 9.01 2.35 -12.26
N LEU A 208 8.35 3.51 -12.28
CA LEU A 208 7.73 4.02 -13.51
C LEU A 208 8.79 4.35 -14.59
N GLU A 209 9.95 4.90 -14.21
CA GLU A 209 11.06 5.11 -15.15
C GLU A 209 11.56 3.77 -15.75
N SER A 210 11.63 2.70 -14.94
CA SER A 210 11.99 1.35 -15.41
C SER A 210 10.98 0.77 -16.41
N LYS A 211 9.72 1.24 -16.34
CA LYS A 211 8.64 0.94 -17.29
C LYS A 211 8.64 1.85 -18.52
N LYS A 212 9.71 2.64 -18.70
CA LYS A 212 9.95 3.55 -19.83
C LYS A 212 9.02 4.76 -19.88
N TYR A 213 8.33 5.09 -18.78
CA TYR A 213 7.62 6.36 -18.67
C TYR A 213 8.63 7.51 -18.54
N SER A 214 8.39 8.61 -19.24
CA SER A 214 9.27 9.78 -19.15
C SER A 214 9.11 10.49 -17.80
N LYS A 215 10.11 11.30 -17.43
CA LYS A 215 10.02 12.16 -16.24
C LYS A 215 8.79 13.07 -16.27
N TRP A 216 8.39 13.52 -17.45
CA TRP A 216 7.18 14.32 -17.62
C TRP A 216 5.91 13.50 -17.38
N ASP A 217 5.82 12.28 -17.92
CA ASP A 217 4.69 11.39 -17.68
C ASP A 217 4.50 11.15 -16.18
N ILE A 218 5.59 10.83 -15.48
CA ILE A 218 5.58 10.54 -14.03
C ILE A 218 5.13 11.76 -13.24
N HIS A 219 5.70 12.93 -13.55
CA HIS A 219 5.33 14.18 -12.89
C HIS A 219 3.85 14.51 -13.09
N ALA A 220 3.39 14.51 -14.34
CA ALA A 220 2.00 14.82 -14.70
C ALA A 220 1.02 13.78 -14.13
N PHE A 221 1.43 12.52 -14.03
CA PHE A 221 0.65 11.46 -13.39
C PHE A 221 0.46 11.72 -11.88
N PHE A 222 1.51 12.07 -11.13
CA PHE A 222 1.36 12.42 -9.72
C PHE A 222 0.53 13.69 -9.52
N CYS A 223 0.63 14.63 -10.45
CA CYS A 223 -0.21 15.81 -10.51
C CYS A 223 -1.69 15.49 -10.63
N ILE A 224 -2.09 14.70 -11.64
CA ILE A 224 -3.50 14.35 -11.80
C ILE A 224 -4.02 13.61 -10.58
N ARG A 225 -3.20 12.74 -9.96
CA ARG A 225 -3.54 12.04 -8.70
C ARG A 225 -3.80 12.97 -7.52
N ASN A 226 -3.01 14.04 -7.37
CA ASN A 226 -3.20 15.04 -6.33
C ASN A 226 -4.43 15.94 -6.54
N LEU A 227 -4.88 16.04 -7.79
CA LEU A 227 -6.08 16.78 -8.16
C LEU A 227 -7.36 15.95 -8.02
N LEU A 228 -7.23 14.62 -7.88
CA LEU A 228 -8.35 13.75 -7.56
C LEU A 228 -9.00 14.23 -6.26
N GLU A 229 -10.32 14.11 -6.19
CA GLU A 229 -11.14 14.50 -5.03
C GLU A 229 -11.41 16.00 -4.87
N LYS A 230 -10.76 16.88 -5.65
CA LYS A 230 -11.12 18.30 -5.72
C LYS A 230 -12.02 18.56 -6.93
N LYS A 231 -13.17 19.18 -6.69
CA LYS A 231 -14.03 19.71 -7.76
C LYS A 231 -13.63 21.15 -8.03
N PHE A 232 -13.30 21.43 -9.28
CA PHE A 232 -12.96 22.78 -9.74
C PHE A 232 -14.17 23.40 -10.44
N SER A 233 -14.60 24.57 -9.95
CA SER A 233 -15.71 25.34 -10.54
C SER A 233 -15.25 26.24 -11.69
N ASP A 234 -14.00 26.69 -11.64
CA ASP A 234 -13.43 27.72 -12.50
C ASP A 234 -11.97 27.38 -12.86
N ILE A 235 -11.49 27.96 -13.97
CA ILE A 235 -10.14 27.67 -14.48
C ILE A 235 -9.04 28.24 -13.56
N LYS A 236 -9.25 29.41 -12.96
CA LYS A 236 -8.23 30.06 -12.11
C LYS A 236 -7.89 29.25 -10.86
N SER A 237 -8.90 28.66 -10.22
CA SER A 237 -8.70 27.79 -9.05
C SER A 237 -7.99 26.50 -9.42
N TYR A 238 -8.26 25.95 -10.61
CA TYR A 238 -7.54 24.80 -11.17
C TYR A 238 -6.07 25.11 -11.46
N GLU A 239 -5.79 26.19 -12.18
CA GLU A 239 -4.44 26.65 -12.50
C GLU A 239 -3.61 26.94 -11.24
N THR A 240 -4.23 27.55 -10.23
CA THR A 240 -3.58 27.83 -8.95
C THR A 240 -3.20 26.53 -8.24
N GLU A 241 -4.09 25.53 -8.22
CA GLU A 241 -3.80 24.24 -7.60
C GLU A 241 -2.69 23.51 -8.35
N LEU A 242 -2.72 23.51 -9.69
CA LEU A 242 -1.64 22.97 -10.52
C LEU A 242 -0.30 23.63 -10.18
N LYS A 243 -0.20 24.97 -10.21
CA LYS A 243 1.05 25.67 -9.89
C LYS A 243 1.54 25.32 -8.48
N ASN A 244 0.65 25.25 -7.50
CA ASN A 244 1.01 24.99 -6.11
C ASN A 244 1.38 23.53 -5.82
N LYS A 245 0.68 22.56 -6.43
CA LYS A 245 0.85 21.12 -6.16
C LYS A 245 1.82 20.43 -7.11
N CYS A 246 1.93 20.96 -8.32
CA CYS A 246 2.78 20.42 -9.36
C CYS A 246 4.03 21.26 -9.59
N GLY A 247 4.06 22.53 -9.19
CA GLY A 247 5.23 23.38 -9.47
C GLY A 247 5.47 23.58 -10.97
N LEU A 248 4.42 23.50 -11.79
CA LEU A 248 4.50 23.78 -13.24
C LEU A 248 5.06 25.19 -13.45
N SER A 249 6.26 25.26 -14.05
CA SER A 249 6.94 26.52 -14.36
C SER A 249 7.89 26.38 -15.56
N SER A 250 8.00 27.48 -16.31
CA SER A 250 8.88 27.88 -17.43
C SER A 250 9.19 26.91 -18.58
N LYS A 251 9.31 25.59 -18.37
CA LYS A 251 9.54 24.60 -19.43
C LYS A 251 8.31 23.78 -19.78
N LYS A 252 7.38 23.63 -18.84
CA LYS A 252 6.09 22.96 -19.01
C LYS A 252 5.03 23.75 -18.25
N ASP A 253 3.95 24.10 -18.92
CA ASP A 253 2.86 24.90 -18.34
C ASP A 253 1.54 24.12 -18.22
N ILE A 254 0.44 24.84 -17.98
CA ILE A 254 -0.89 24.26 -17.80
C ILE A 254 -1.41 23.66 -19.12
N ASP A 255 -1.08 24.26 -20.25
CA ASP A 255 -1.52 23.78 -21.57
C ASP A 255 -0.79 22.49 -21.91
N ASP A 256 0.54 22.44 -21.67
CA ASP A 256 1.30 21.19 -21.75
C ASP A 256 0.70 20.06 -20.89
N PHE A 257 0.24 20.39 -19.69
CA PHE A 257 -0.39 19.41 -18.79
C PHE A 257 -1.74 18.93 -19.34
N ASN A 258 -2.59 19.83 -19.80
CA ASN A 258 -3.91 19.51 -20.36
C ASN A 258 -3.79 18.67 -21.64
N ASP A 259 -2.85 19.02 -22.51
CA ASP A 259 -2.53 18.29 -23.74
C ASP A 259 -2.00 16.91 -23.41
N TRP A 260 -1.12 16.82 -22.41
CA TRP A 260 -0.63 15.53 -21.93
C TRP A 260 -1.78 14.66 -21.41
N VAL A 261 -2.64 15.14 -20.52
CA VAL A 261 -3.76 14.34 -20.00
C VAL A 261 -4.70 13.91 -21.14
N SER A 262 -4.97 14.79 -22.11
CA SER A 262 -5.77 14.46 -23.28
C SER A 262 -5.11 13.38 -24.15
N SER A 263 -3.79 13.41 -24.30
CA SER A 263 -3.04 12.38 -25.06
C SER A 263 -3.03 11.00 -24.38
N LYS A 264 -3.22 10.96 -23.06
CA LYS A 264 -3.20 9.73 -22.24
C LYS A 264 -4.61 9.20 -21.91
N THR A 265 -5.64 9.79 -22.51
CA THR A 265 -7.05 9.41 -22.30
C THR A 265 -7.81 9.36 -23.62
N ASP A 266 -8.95 8.65 -23.67
CA ASP A 266 -9.72 8.47 -24.92
C ASP A 266 -10.62 9.67 -25.28
N GLY A 267 -10.19 10.90 -24.93
CA GLY A 267 -11.00 12.09 -25.20
C GLY A 267 -10.36 13.40 -24.74
N LYS A 268 -11.05 14.51 -25.02
CA LYS A 268 -10.61 15.83 -24.57
C LYS A 268 -10.67 15.93 -23.05
N PHE A 269 -9.54 16.31 -22.44
CA PHE A 269 -9.49 16.54 -21.01
C PHE A 269 -10.38 17.72 -20.60
N ASN A 270 -11.07 17.56 -19.45
CA ASN A 270 -11.83 18.63 -18.83
C ASN A 270 -11.54 18.63 -17.33
N TYR A 271 -10.91 19.69 -16.84
CA TYR A 271 -10.52 19.87 -15.45
C TYR A 271 -11.72 19.82 -14.47
N LYS A 272 -12.94 20.11 -14.93
CA LYS A 272 -14.17 19.98 -14.14
C LYS A 272 -14.58 18.52 -13.92
N HIS A 273 -14.05 17.60 -14.73
CA HIS A 273 -14.39 16.17 -14.75
C HIS A 273 -13.21 15.28 -14.35
N ILE A 274 -12.24 15.80 -13.60
CA ILE A 274 -11.21 14.98 -12.96
C ILE A 274 -11.92 14.01 -11.98
N ARG A 275 -11.86 12.71 -12.30
CA ARG A 275 -12.56 11.64 -11.57
C ARG A 275 -11.59 10.50 -11.28
N ARG A 276 -11.88 9.72 -10.23
CA ARG A 276 -11.07 8.55 -9.84
C ARG A 276 -10.88 7.54 -10.97
N SER A 277 -11.86 7.39 -11.88
CA SER A 277 -11.77 6.49 -13.03
C SER A 277 -10.59 6.77 -13.97
N LEU A 278 -10.08 8.01 -14.01
CA LEU A 278 -8.92 8.37 -14.84
C LEU A 278 -7.62 7.70 -14.37
N THR A 279 -7.54 7.38 -13.08
CA THR A 279 -6.34 6.81 -12.45
C THR A 279 -6.69 5.56 -11.66
N GLU A 280 -7.79 4.91 -12.02
CA GLU A 280 -8.13 3.61 -11.47
C GLU A 280 -7.12 2.59 -12.00
N PRO A 281 -6.49 1.77 -11.14
CA PRO A 281 -5.54 0.76 -11.58
C PRO A 281 -6.16 -0.23 -12.58
N LYS A 282 -5.67 -0.24 -13.83
CA LYS A 282 -6.04 -1.25 -14.85
C LYS A 282 -4.81 -1.62 -15.66
N GLU A 283 -4.50 -2.91 -15.72
CA GLU A 283 -3.45 -3.43 -16.59
C GLU A 283 -3.91 -3.41 -18.06
N ASP A 284 -5.09 -3.97 -18.30
CA ASP A 284 -5.68 -4.12 -19.64
C ASP A 284 -7.00 -3.35 -19.81
N GLY A 285 -7.27 -2.95 -21.05
CA GLY A 285 -8.51 -2.26 -21.42
C GLY A 285 -8.69 -0.86 -20.82
N GLY A 286 -7.65 -0.32 -20.16
CA GLY A 286 -7.61 1.04 -19.62
C GLY A 286 -6.68 1.97 -20.42
N THR A 287 -6.76 3.26 -20.12
CA THR A 287 -5.88 4.27 -20.73
C THR A 287 -4.47 4.18 -20.15
N GLU A 288 -3.51 4.91 -20.73
CA GLU A 288 -2.14 4.92 -20.22
C GLU A 288 -2.06 5.38 -18.75
N LEU A 289 -2.94 6.30 -18.33
CA LEU A 289 -3.05 6.70 -16.92
C LEU A 289 -3.50 5.55 -16.01
N ASN A 290 -4.40 4.68 -16.47
CA ASN A 290 -4.82 3.50 -15.72
C ASN A 290 -3.67 2.49 -15.57
N LYS A 291 -2.84 2.35 -16.61
CA LYS A 291 -1.65 1.48 -16.60
C LYS A 291 -0.58 2.00 -15.66
N MET A 292 -0.32 3.32 -15.66
CA MET A 292 0.57 3.95 -14.66
C MET A 292 0.05 3.78 -13.23
N ALA A 293 -1.27 3.86 -13.03
CA ALA A 293 -1.90 3.59 -11.74
C ALA A 293 -1.74 2.14 -11.31
N PHE A 294 -1.87 1.18 -12.23
CA PHE A 294 -1.60 -0.24 -11.98
C PHE A 294 -0.15 -0.50 -11.57
N GLU A 295 0.81 0.05 -12.32
CA GLU A 295 2.24 -0.08 -11.97
C GLU A 295 2.56 0.55 -10.60
N THR A 296 1.91 1.67 -10.27
CA THR A 296 2.04 2.27 -8.93
C THR A 296 1.44 1.39 -7.84
N ASP A 297 0.27 0.79 -8.10
CA ASP A 297 -0.41 -0.09 -7.14
C ASP A 297 0.46 -1.32 -6.84
N ILE A 298 1.09 -1.94 -7.86
CA ILE A 298 2.06 -3.03 -7.66
C ILE A 298 3.15 -2.64 -6.65
N VAL A 299 3.78 -1.49 -6.83
CA VAL A 299 4.86 -1.03 -5.92
C VAL A 299 4.34 -0.84 -4.49
N ARG A 300 3.12 -0.29 -4.33
CA ARG A 300 2.50 -0.10 -3.02
C ARG A 300 2.23 -1.44 -2.34
N GLU A 301 1.59 -2.37 -3.03
CA GLU A 301 1.24 -3.68 -2.45
C GLU A 301 2.48 -4.50 -2.10
N LEU A 302 3.55 -4.43 -2.91
CA LEU A 302 4.83 -5.06 -2.59
C LEU A 302 5.45 -4.45 -1.34
N SER A 303 5.52 -3.11 -1.25
CA SER A 303 6.01 -2.41 -0.07
C SER A 303 5.24 -2.80 1.20
N TYR A 304 3.92 -3.01 1.08
CA TYR A 304 3.08 -3.46 2.20
C TYR A 304 3.42 -4.89 2.63
N ILE A 305 3.53 -5.81 1.68
CA ILE A 305 3.88 -7.20 1.98
C ILE A 305 5.28 -7.33 2.55
N ASP A 306 6.27 -6.63 1.99
CA ASP A 306 7.64 -6.65 2.50
C ASP A 306 7.70 -6.13 3.95
N THR A 307 7.04 -4.99 4.21
CA THR A 307 6.95 -4.42 5.57
C THR A 307 6.24 -5.37 6.52
N LEU A 308 5.15 -6.01 6.09
CA LEU A 308 4.39 -6.95 6.92
C LEU A 308 5.20 -8.21 7.23
N GLN A 309 5.96 -8.72 6.27
CA GLN A 309 6.84 -9.88 6.46
C GLN A 309 7.90 -9.58 7.52
N ASP A 310 8.57 -8.43 7.43
CA ASP A 310 9.57 -8.01 8.41
C ASP A 310 8.96 -7.95 9.82
N LEU A 311 7.81 -7.29 9.95
CA LEU A 311 7.09 -7.18 11.23
C LEU A 311 6.71 -8.54 11.82
N LEU A 312 6.24 -9.48 11.00
CA LEU A 312 5.83 -10.81 11.46
C LEU A 312 7.01 -11.70 11.85
N ASN A 313 8.19 -11.46 11.29
CA ASN A 313 9.41 -12.16 11.66
C ASN A 313 10.05 -11.54 12.92
N GLU A 314 9.89 -10.24 13.13
CA GLU A 314 10.38 -9.52 14.32
C GLU A 314 9.45 -9.63 15.54
N ASN A 315 8.14 -9.78 15.33
CA ASN A 315 7.12 -9.68 16.39
C ASN A 315 6.19 -10.89 16.39
N LYS A 316 5.70 -11.30 17.57
CA LYS A 316 4.83 -12.47 17.70
C LYS A 316 3.39 -12.14 17.34
N ASP A 317 2.91 -10.98 17.78
CA ASP A 317 1.54 -10.55 17.53
C ASP A 317 1.50 -9.19 16.82
N VAL A 318 1.16 -9.21 15.54
CA VAL A 318 1.06 -8.01 14.68
C VAL A 318 -0.40 -7.66 14.44
N THR A 319 -0.79 -6.43 14.74
CA THR A 319 -2.09 -5.89 14.33
C THR A 319 -1.92 -5.03 13.08
N LEU A 320 -2.59 -5.37 11.99
CA LEU A 320 -2.59 -4.62 10.75
C LEU A 320 -3.94 -3.95 10.54
N VAL A 321 -3.96 -2.63 10.43
CA VAL A 321 -5.14 -1.85 10.06
C VAL A 321 -4.97 -1.35 8.63
N LEU A 322 -5.81 -1.86 7.72
CA LEU A 322 -5.71 -1.55 6.29
C LEU A 322 -7.08 -1.67 5.62
N GLY A 323 -7.29 -0.96 4.51
CA GLY A 323 -8.55 -1.03 3.76
C GLY A 323 -8.92 -2.44 3.32
N GLU A 324 -10.21 -2.76 3.27
CA GLU A 324 -10.71 -4.08 2.82
C GLU A 324 -10.18 -4.50 1.45
N GLY A 325 -9.96 -3.53 0.54
CA GLY A 325 -9.41 -3.80 -0.78
C GLY A 325 -8.03 -4.45 -0.74
N HIS A 326 -7.21 -4.13 0.27
CA HIS A 326 -5.91 -4.77 0.46
C HIS A 326 -6.04 -6.18 1.02
N MET A 327 -7.02 -6.44 1.89
CA MET A 327 -7.29 -7.79 2.37
C MET A 327 -7.62 -8.74 1.21
N ILE A 328 -8.43 -8.27 0.26
CA ILE A 328 -8.75 -9.03 -0.97
C ILE A 328 -7.47 -9.35 -1.74
N LYS A 329 -6.60 -8.36 -1.94
CA LYS A 329 -5.33 -8.53 -2.68
C LYS A 329 -4.32 -9.43 -1.95
N HIS A 330 -4.26 -9.37 -0.62
CA HIS A 330 -3.26 -10.08 0.18
C HIS A 330 -3.70 -11.49 0.59
N ARG A 331 -5.01 -11.78 0.53
CA ARG A 331 -5.62 -13.01 1.06
C ARG A 331 -4.87 -14.28 0.66
N LYS A 332 -4.62 -14.51 -0.64
CA LYS A 332 -3.98 -15.74 -1.10
C LYS A 332 -2.55 -15.89 -0.56
N VAL A 333 -1.82 -14.78 -0.45
CA VAL A 333 -0.45 -14.78 0.09
C VAL A 333 -0.47 -15.06 1.60
N LEU A 334 -1.38 -14.43 2.34
CA LEU A 334 -1.56 -14.69 3.78
C LEU A 334 -2.01 -16.14 4.04
N GLU A 335 -2.99 -16.65 3.31
CA GLU A 335 -3.45 -18.05 3.44
C GLU A 335 -2.36 -19.07 3.07
N SER A 336 -1.44 -18.72 2.16
CA SER A 336 -0.30 -19.58 1.84
C SER A 336 0.78 -19.59 2.93
N ALA A 337 0.91 -18.49 3.67
CA ALA A 337 1.97 -18.31 4.67
C ALA A 337 1.58 -18.83 6.06
N PHE A 338 0.28 -18.88 6.36
CA PHE A 338 -0.27 -19.24 7.68
C PHE A 338 -1.04 -20.56 7.65
N THR A 339 -1.11 -21.26 8.79
CA THR A 339 -1.75 -22.57 8.88
C THR A 339 -3.19 -22.51 9.38
N LYS A 340 -3.59 -21.38 9.98
CA LYS A 340 -4.95 -21.15 10.49
C LYS A 340 -5.44 -19.77 10.08
N ARG A 341 -6.75 -19.68 9.83
CA ARG A 341 -7.48 -18.42 9.64
C ARG A 341 -8.80 -18.45 10.41
N LEU A 342 -9.16 -17.34 11.05
CA LEU A 342 -10.46 -17.10 11.65
C LEU A 342 -10.96 -15.70 11.26
N ASP A 343 -12.23 -15.59 10.91
CA ASP A 343 -12.86 -14.29 10.62
C ASP A 343 -13.86 -13.92 11.73
N THR A 344 -13.80 -12.66 12.18
CA THR A 344 -14.72 -12.06 13.16
C THR A 344 -15.37 -10.81 12.55
N CYS A 345 -16.70 -10.74 12.59
CA CYS A 345 -17.45 -9.56 12.12
C CYS A 345 -17.72 -8.59 13.29
N PHE A 346 -17.81 -7.28 13.00
CA PHE A 346 -18.11 -6.22 13.98
C PHE A 346 -19.47 -5.57 13.78
#